data_AF-A0A1A9T5A1-F1
#
_entry.id   AF-A0A1A9T5A1-F1
#
_cell.length_a   1.000
_cell.length_b   1.000
_cell.length_c   1.000
_cell.angle_alpha   90.00
_cell.angle_beta   90.00
_cell.angle_gamma   90.00
#
_symmetry.space_group_name_H-M   'P 1'
#
loop_
_entity.id
_entity.type
_entity.pdbx_description
1 polymer ?
#
loop_
_entity_poly.entity_id
_entity_poly.type
_entity_poly.pdbx_seq_one_letter_code
_entity_poly.pdbx_strand_id
1 'polypeptide(L)'
;MLTVYFLILICVVAYFIMHFMSHRQFKRFLAIAKLSVFANFRVYKQHVTSDDEANLIAAAATNYLFGEEVDEKHQALDMHAVNSDASTWVFNDPLLRELVVQSLRVRLMLHYFKRERLNSRVSVLLKRFGKEFPHAPTLETYEVLVQKYFNSVDAASQEQLRLRFDF
;
A
#
# COMPACT_ATOMS: atom_id res chain seq x y z
N MET A 1 15.62 -12.65 43.70
CA MET A 1 16.14 -12.39 42.33
C MET A 1 15.32 -13.07 41.22
N LEU A 2 14.72 -14.25 41.43
CA LEU A 2 13.96 -14.97 40.38
C LEU A 2 12.75 -14.21 39.80
N THR A 3 12.08 -13.40 40.60
CA THR A 3 10.88 -12.63 40.22
C THR A 3 11.14 -11.50 39.22
N VAL A 4 12.32 -10.88 39.27
CA VAL A 4 12.68 -9.77 38.36
C VAL A 4 12.96 -10.29 36.95
N TYR A 5 13.65 -11.42 36.81
CA TYR A 5 13.92 -12.04 35.50
C TYR A 5 12.65 -12.55 34.81
N PHE A 6 11.68 -13.04 35.58
CA PHE A 6 10.39 -13.50 35.04
C PHE A 6 9.55 -12.34 34.48
N LEU A 7 9.52 -11.20 35.18
CA LEU A 7 8.85 -9.98 34.71
C LEU A 7 9.50 -9.41 33.44
N ILE A 8 10.84 -9.36 33.40
CA ILE A 8 11.58 -8.92 32.21
C ILE A 8 11.27 -9.83 31.01
N LEU A 9 11.24 -11.15 31.21
CA LEU A 9 10.93 -12.11 30.15
C LEU A 9 9.50 -11.90 29.60
N ILE A 10 8.51 -11.70 30.48
CA ILE A 10 7.12 -11.42 30.06
C ILE A 10 7.06 -10.11 29.28
N CYS A 11 7.73 -9.05 29.73
CA CYS A 11 7.75 -7.77 29.03
C CYS A 11 8.41 -7.90 27.64
N VAL A 12 9.51 -8.64 27.52
CA VAL A 12 10.19 -8.89 26.24
C VAL A 12 9.32 -9.71 25.30
N VAL A 13 8.67 -10.77 25.80
CA VAL A 13 7.77 -11.62 25.01
C VAL A 13 6.54 -10.82 24.57
N ALA A 14 5.92 -10.04 25.47
CA ALA A 14 4.80 -9.17 25.13
C ALA A 14 5.18 -8.12 24.10
N TYR A 15 6.35 -7.48 24.23
CA TYR A 15 6.88 -6.55 23.24
C TYR A 15 7.09 -7.21 21.88
N PHE A 16 7.69 -8.40 21.85
CA PHE A 16 7.89 -9.17 20.62
C PHE A 16 6.56 -9.57 19.98
N ILE A 17 5.59 -10.06 20.76
CA ILE A 17 4.26 -10.44 20.26
C ILE A 17 3.52 -9.23 19.70
N MET A 18 3.47 -8.11 20.44
CA MET A 18 2.81 -6.88 19.98
C MET A 18 3.44 -6.36 18.69
N HIS A 19 4.77 -6.36 18.61
CA HIS A 19 5.48 -5.89 17.43
C HIS A 19 5.28 -6.82 16.21
N PHE A 20 5.31 -8.14 16.45
CA PHE A 20 5.13 -9.14 15.40
C PHE A 20 3.68 -9.20 14.89
N MET A 21 2.69 -9.07 15.78
CA MET A 21 1.29 -8.96 15.41
C MET A 21 1.05 -7.71 14.56
N SER A 22 1.56 -6.56 14.99
CA SER A 22 1.48 -5.31 14.24
C SER A 22 2.09 -5.45 12.83
N HIS A 23 3.23 -6.12 12.69
CA HIS A 23 3.87 -6.36 11.39
C HIS A 23 3.01 -7.23 10.45
N ARG A 24 2.36 -8.30 10.96
CA ARG A 24 1.43 -9.12 10.14
C ARG A 24 0.20 -8.33 9.71
N GLN A 25 -0.37 -7.55 10.63
CA GLN A 25 -1.57 -6.76 10.34
C GLN A 25 -1.27 -5.63 9.34
N PHE A 26 -0.14 -4.93 9.47
CA PHE A 26 0.30 -3.95 8.48
C PHE A 26 0.47 -4.56 7.09
N LYS A 27 1.06 -5.75 6.98
CA LYS A 27 1.17 -6.45 5.69
C LYS A 27 -0.18 -6.79 5.08
N ARG A 28 -1.14 -7.23 5.90
CA ARG A 28 -2.50 -7.51 5.45
C ARG A 28 -3.17 -6.24 4.92
N PHE A 29 -3.16 -5.16 5.69
CA PHE A 29 -3.75 -3.89 5.26
C PHE A 29 -3.05 -3.29 4.03
N LEU A 30 -1.73 -3.44 3.93
CA LEU A 30 -0.99 -3.04 2.74
C LEU A 30 -1.41 -3.85 1.51
N ALA A 31 -1.62 -5.16 1.64
CA ALA A 31 -2.10 -6.00 0.55
C ALA A 31 -3.52 -5.60 0.10
N ILE A 32 -4.40 -5.29 1.05
CA ILE A 32 -5.75 -4.79 0.78
C ILE A 32 -5.66 -3.44 0.06
N ALA A 33 -4.89 -2.48 0.58
CA ALA A 33 -4.69 -1.17 -0.04
C ALA A 33 -4.23 -1.29 -1.49
N LYS A 34 -3.21 -2.11 -1.74
CA LYS A 34 -2.71 -2.39 -3.09
C LYS A 34 -3.80 -2.94 -4.00
N LEU A 35 -4.54 -3.94 -3.54
CA LEU A 35 -5.56 -4.57 -4.37
C LEU A 35 -6.72 -3.60 -4.66
N SER A 36 -7.14 -2.80 -3.66
CA SER A 36 -8.16 -1.77 -3.85
C SER A 36 -7.76 -0.75 -4.90
N VAL A 37 -6.51 -0.28 -4.85
CA VAL A 37 -5.96 0.65 -5.84
C VAL A 37 -5.88 0.01 -7.22
N PHE A 38 -5.43 -1.25 -7.30
CA PHE A 38 -5.41 -2.01 -8.55
C PHE A 38 -6.80 -2.14 -9.18
N ALA A 39 -7.79 -2.59 -8.41
CA ALA A 39 -9.16 -2.80 -8.91
C ALA A 39 -9.76 -1.50 -9.44
N ASN A 40 -9.63 -0.41 -8.66
CA ASN A 40 -10.16 0.89 -9.04
C ASN A 40 -9.45 1.47 -10.28
N PHE A 41 -8.11 1.37 -10.36
CA PHE A 41 -7.38 1.84 -11.54
C PHE A 41 -7.66 1.00 -12.79
N ARG A 42 -7.87 -0.31 -12.63
CA ARG A 42 -8.29 -1.19 -13.73
C ARG A 42 -9.63 -0.72 -14.30
N VAL A 43 -10.64 -0.47 -13.46
CA VAL A 43 -11.94 0.06 -13.90
C VAL A 43 -11.76 1.40 -14.63
N TYR A 44 -10.92 2.29 -14.08
CA TYR A 44 -10.57 3.55 -14.73
C TYR A 44 -9.98 3.37 -16.15
N LYS A 45 -9.20 2.31 -16.38
CA LYS A 45 -8.56 2.01 -17.68
C LYS A 45 -9.36 1.12 -18.62
N GLN A 46 -10.35 0.39 -18.11
CA GLN A 46 -11.16 -0.55 -18.90
C GLN A 46 -11.94 0.15 -20.02
N HIS A 47 -12.25 1.44 -19.86
CA HIS A 47 -12.94 2.23 -20.89
C HIS A 47 -12.07 2.58 -22.11
N VAL A 48 -10.75 2.39 -22.03
CA VAL A 48 -9.79 2.87 -23.04
C VAL A 48 -9.05 1.72 -23.72
N THR A 49 -8.97 0.54 -23.11
CA THR A 49 -8.09 -0.56 -23.54
C THR A 49 -8.77 -1.92 -23.36
N SER A 50 -8.16 -2.98 -23.89
CA SER A 50 -8.65 -4.35 -23.68
C SER A 50 -8.54 -4.78 -22.21
N ASP A 51 -9.34 -5.76 -21.79
CA ASP A 51 -9.35 -6.23 -20.39
C ASP A 51 -7.98 -6.69 -19.89
N ASP A 52 -7.21 -7.41 -20.72
CA ASP A 52 -5.87 -7.90 -20.38
C ASP A 52 -4.85 -6.76 -20.28
N GLU A 53 -4.93 -5.79 -21.20
CA GLU A 53 -4.08 -4.61 -21.20
C GLU A 53 -4.39 -3.69 -20.00
N ALA A 54 -5.67 -3.50 -19.68
CA ALA A 54 -6.12 -2.75 -18.51
C ALA A 54 -5.60 -3.37 -17.21
N ASN A 55 -5.61 -4.71 -17.11
CA ASN A 55 -5.02 -5.43 -15.98
C ASN A 55 -3.51 -5.16 -15.86
N LEU A 56 -2.78 -5.26 -16.97
CA LEU A 56 -1.33 -5.07 -16.96
C LEU A 56 -0.94 -3.62 -16.63
N ILE A 57 -1.65 -2.64 -17.19
CA ILE A 57 -1.49 -1.22 -16.89
C ILE A 57 -1.80 -0.93 -15.41
N ALA A 58 -2.90 -1.49 -14.88
CA ALA A 58 -3.26 -1.31 -13.48
C ALA A 58 -2.25 -1.93 -12.52
N ALA A 59 -1.69 -3.09 -12.87
CA ALA A 59 -0.60 -3.70 -12.11
C ALA A 59 0.65 -2.81 -12.10
N ALA A 60 1.07 -2.31 -13.27
CA ALA A 60 2.20 -1.38 -13.39
C ALA A 60 1.99 -0.09 -12.59
N ALA A 61 0.82 0.54 -12.73
CA ALA A 61 0.47 1.77 -12.02
C ALA A 61 0.47 1.55 -10.49
N THR A 62 -0.16 0.46 -10.03
CA THR A 62 -0.17 0.10 -8.60
C THR A 62 1.24 -0.15 -8.09
N ASN A 63 2.06 -0.89 -8.83
CA ASN A 63 3.45 -1.13 -8.44
C ASN A 63 4.23 0.19 -8.34
N TYR A 64 4.06 1.09 -9.29
CA TYR A 64 4.66 2.43 -9.23
C TYR A 64 4.22 3.20 -7.96
N LEU A 65 2.92 3.26 -7.68
CA LEU A 65 2.38 3.99 -6.53
C LEU A 65 2.85 3.44 -5.18
N PHE A 66 3.03 2.12 -5.09
CA PHE A 66 3.47 1.46 -3.86
C PHE A 66 4.99 1.19 -3.82
N GLY A 67 5.75 1.75 -4.76
CA GLY A 67 7.21 1.67 -4.78
C GLY A 67 7.76 0.27 -5.06
N GLU A 68 7.02 -0.53 -5.82
CA GLU A 68 7.42 -1.86 -6.28
C GLU A 68 8.13 -1.82 -7.62
N GLU A 69 8.90 -2.88 -7.85
CA GLU A 69 9.51 -3.14 -9.15
C GLU A 69 8.46 -3.63 -10.13
N VAL A 70 8.69 -3.32 -11.40
CA VAL A 70 7.92 -3.88 -12.49
C VAL A 70 8.67 -5.08 -13.04
N ASP A 71 7.96 -6.18 -13.29
CA ASP A 71 8.54 -7.40 -13.86
C ASP A 71 8.62 -7.34 -15.40
N GLU A 72 9.16 -8.40 -16.00
CA GLU A 72 9.31 -8.54 -17.46
C GLU A 72 7.99 -8.38 -18.23
N LYS A 73 6.84 -8.69 -17.60
CA LYS A 73 5.53 -8.58 -18.24
C LYS A 73 5.17 -7.13 -18.56
N HIS A 74 5.76 -6.16 -17.85
CA HIS A 74 5.50 -4.75 -18.07
C HIS A 74 6.47 -4.11 -19.10
N GLN A 75 7.44 -4.84 -19.63
CA GLN A 75 8.45 -4.27 -20.56
C GLN A 75 7.84 -3.76 -21.86
N ALA A 76 6.71 -4.33 -22.29
CA ALA A 76 5.99 -3.89 -23.47
C ALA A 76 5.17 -2.60 -23.25
N LEU A 77 5.02 -2.14 -22.01
CA LEU A 77 4.26 -0.94 -21.68
C LEU A 77 5.12 0.32 -21.80
N ASP A 78 4.51 1.42 -22.23
CA ASP A 78 5.09 2.75 -22.04
C ASP A 78 5.00 3.14 -20.56
N MET A 79 6.05 2.78 -19.81
CA MET A 79 6.13 3.06 -18.38
C MET A 79 6.15 4.55 -18.06
N HIS A 80 6.53 5.42 -18.99
CA HIS A 80 6.45 6.86 -18.78
C HIS A 80 5.00 7.32 -18.76
N ALA A 81 4.20 6.88 -19.75
CA ALA A 81 2.76 7.16 -19.79
C ALA A 81 2.04 6.60 -18.56
N VAL A 82 2.30 5.34 -18.19
CA VAL A 82 1.68 4.71 -17.02
C VAL A 82 2.01 5.47 -15.73
N ASN A 83 3.26 5.84 -15.50
CA ASN A 83 3.67 6.59 -14.31
C ASN A 83 3.08 8.00 -14.27
N SER A 84 2.96 8.65 -15.43
CA SER A 84 2.32 9.96 -15.57
C SER A 84 0.83 9.90 -15.20
N ASP A 85 0.12 8.89 -15.71
CA ASP A 85 -1.29 8.68 -15.42
C ASP A 85 -1.53 8.37 -13.93
N ALA A 86 -0.74 7.45 -13.37
CA ALA A 86 -0.80 7.11 -11.95
C ALA A 86 -0.51 8.34 -11.06
N SER A 87 0.47 9.16 -11.44
CA SER A 87 0.79 10.40 -10.71
C SER A 87 -0.32 11.42 -10.79
N THR A 88 -0.96 11.56 -11.96
CA THR A 88 -2.11 12.45 -12.17
C THR A 88 -3.31 12.01 -11.35
N TRP A 89 -3.56 10.70 -11.30
CA TRP A 89 -4.64 10.13 -10.50
C TRP A 89 -4.45 10.40 -9.00
N VAL A 90 -3.26 10.13 -8.46
CA VAL A 90 -2.91 10.47 -7.06
C VAL A 90 -2.96 11.97 -6.79
N PHE A 91 -2.60 12.81 -7.76
CA PHE A 91 -2.70 14.25 -7.61
C PHE A 91 -4.16 14.72 -7.47
N ASN A 92 -5.08 14.10 -8.21
CA ASN A 92 -6.49 14.52 -8.24
C ASN A 92 -7.36 13.90 -7.13
N ASP A 93 -6.92 12.83 -6.47
CA ASP A 93 -7.65 12.17 -5.39
C ASP A 93 -6.90 12.29 -4.04
N PRO A 94 -7.35 13.18 -3.13
CA PRO A 94 -6.71 13.37 -1.83
C PRO A 94 -6.71 12.11 -0.95
N LEU A 95 -7.76 11.28 -1.03
CA LEU A 95 -7.88 10.07 -0.20
C LEU A 95 -6.93 8.98 -0.70
N LEU A 96 -6.85 8.78 -2.01
CA LEU A 96 -5.85 7.91 -2.63
C LEU A 96 -4.43 8.40 -2.28
N ARG A 97 -4.19 9.71 -2.34
CA ARG A 97 -2.89 10.30 -2.01
C ARG A 97 -2.47 10.01 -0.58
N GLU A 98 -3.38 10.20 0.37
CA GLU A 98 -3.15 9.85 1.77
C GLU A 98 -2.84 8.36 1.91
N LEU A 99 -3.66 7.49 1.30
CA LEU A 99 -3.47 6.04 1.32
C LEU A 99 -2.09 5.66 0.79
N VAL A 100 -1.68 6.19 -0.36
CA VAL A 100 -0.38 5.90 -0.98
C VAL A 100 0.76 6.37 -0.08
N VAL A 101 0.72 7.62 0.42
CA VAL A 101 1.78 8.15 1.30
C VAL A 101 1.91 7.32 2.58
N GLN A 102 0.80 6.99 3.23
CA GLN A 102 0.83 6.19 4.46
C GLN A 102 1.28 4.76 4.19
N SER A 103 0.87 4.16 3.06
CA SER A 103 1.33 2.84 2.63
C SER A 103 2.84 2.81 2.40
N LEU A 104 3.40 3.83 1.74
CA LEU A 104 4.85 3.97 1.54
C LEU A 104 5.60 4.12 2.87
N ARG A 105 5.02 4.82 3.86
CA ARG A 105 5.59 4.93 5.22
C ARG A 105 5.55 3.59 5.97
N VAL A 106 4.44 2.86 5.90
CA VAL A 106 4.33 1.50 6.44
C VAL A 106 5.42 0.63 5.81
N ARG A 107 5.57 0.65 4.49
CA ARG A 107 6.64 -0.09 3.80
C ARG A 107 8.03 0.30 4.26
N LEU A 108 8.33 1.59 4.35
CA LEU A 108 9.61 2.09 4.86
C LEU A 108 9.92 1.50 6.22
N MET A 109 8.93 1.51 7.12
CA MET A 109 9.04 0.95 8.45
C MET A 109 9.32 -0.56 8.39
N LEU A 110 8.56 -1.32 7.58
CA LEU A 110 8.73 -2.76 7.40
C LEU A 110 10.11 -3.14 6.82
N HIS A 111 10.62 -2.37 5.84
CA HIS A 111 11.95 -2.61 5.24
C HIS A 111 13.09 -2.24 6.20
N TYR A 112 12.94 -1.17 6.98
CA TYR A 112 13.93 -0.77 7.99
C TYR A 112 14.18 -1.90 9.00
N PHE A 113 13.11 -2.55 9.47
CA PHE A 113 13.23 -3.71 10.37
C PHE A 113 14.01 -4.88 9.77
N LYS A 114 13.96 -5.04 8.44
CA LYS A 114 14.64 -6.10 7.71
C LYS A 114 16.03 -5.72 7.18
N ARG A 115 16.46 -4.45 7.36
CA ARG A 115 17.70 -3.90 6.79
C ARG A 115 17.79 -4.02 5.26
N GLU A 116 16.65 -3.98 4.57
CA GLU A 116 16.58 -4.04 3.11
C GLU A 116 16.76 -2.64 2.49
N ARG A 117 17.40 -2.57 1.31
CA ARG A 117 17.50 -1.31 0.56
C ARG A 117 16.12 -0.93 0.01
N LEU A 118 15.79 0.35 0.11
CA LEU A 118 14.54 0.89 -0.39
C LEU A 118 14.64 1.29 -1.86
N ASN A 119 13.56 1.07 -2.59
CA ASN A 119 13.44 1.51 -3.96
C ASN A 119 13.43 3.05 -4.02
N SER A 120 14.22 3.64 -4.94
CA SER A 120 14.32 5.09 -5.13
C SER A 120 12.96 5.75 -5.41
N ARG A 121 11.99 5.04 -6.00
CA ARG A 121 10.63 5.51 -6.26
C ARG A 121 9.85 5.86 -5.00
N VAL A 122 10.03 5.11 -3.91
CA VAL A 122 9.44 5.40 -2.60
C VAL A 122 9.80 6.83 -2.16
N SER A 123 11.03 7.26 -2.46
CA SER A 123 11.50 8.60 -2.09
C SER A 123 10.83 9.71 -2.90
N VAL A 124 10.41 9.48 -4.15
CA VAL A 124 9.85 10.52 -5.02
C VAL A 124 8.46 10.94 -4.55
N LEU A 125 7.55 9.98 -4.38
CA LEU A 125 6.17 10.24 -3.95
C LEU A 125 6.14 10.80 -2.52
N LEU A 126 7.00 10.30 -1.62
CA LEU A 126 7.12 10.85 -0.27
C LEU A 126 7.73 12.26 -0.23
N LYS A 127 8.71 12.58 -1.10
CA LYS A 127 9.22 13.95 -1.22
C LYS A 127 8.14 14.92 -1.71
N ARG A 128 7.29 14.46 -2.64
CA ARG A 128 6.24 15.27 -3.25
C ARG A 128 5.06 15.52 -2.31
N PHE A 129 4.49 14.46 -1.73
CA PHE A 129 3.24 14.52 -0.97
C PHE A 129 3.41 14.28 0.53
N GLY A 130 4.57 13.82 0.99
CA GLY A 130 4.76 13.37 2.37
C GLY A 130 4.62 14.47 3.43
N LYS A 131 4.75 15.75 3.06
CA LYS A 131 4.53 16.90 3.96
C LYS A 131 3.05 17.14 4.25
N GLU A 132 2.15 16.73 3.36
CA GLU A 132 0.70 16.89 3.53
C GLU A 132 0.15 15.97 4.63
N PHE A 133 0.79 14.82 4.84
CA PHE A 133 0.40 13.81 5.82
C PHE A 133 1.54 13.57 6.81
N PRO A 134 1.87 14.52 7.70
CA PRO A 134 3.09 14.49 8.50
C PRO A 134 3.14 13.33 9.51
N HIS A 135 1.98 12.89 10.01
CA HIS A 135 1.91 11.85 11.04
C HIS A 135 2.18 10.45 10.47
N ALA A 136 3.03 9.69 11.17
CA ALA A 136 3.25 8.29 10.85
C ALA A 136 1.98 7.48 11.18
N PRO A 137 1.64 6.47 10.36
CA PRO A 137 0.42 5.71 10.58
C PRO A 137 0.63 4.75 11.76
N THR A 138 -0.33 4.74 12.68
CA THR A 138 -0.54 3.62 13.60
C THR A 138 -1.30 2.51 12.88
N LEU A 139 -1.37 1.32 13.47
CA LEU A 139 -2.14 0.23 12.88
C LEU A 139 -3.61 0.61 12.70
N GLU A 140 -4.22 1.16 13.75
CA GLU A 140 -5.64 1.57 13.77
C GLU A 140 -5.92 2.67 12.75
N THR A 141 -5.09 3.72 12.70
CA THR A 141 -5.28 4.82 11.75
C THR A 141 -5.09 4.36 10.30
N TYR A 142 -4.18 3.42 10.06
CA TYR A 142 -3.99 2.85 8.73
C TYR A 142 -5.15 1.93 8.32
N GLU A 143 -5.64 1.09 9.24
CA GLU A 143 -6.82 0.26 9.01
C GLU A 143 -8.03 1.12 8.63
N VAL A 144 -8.32 2.16 9.40
CA VAL A 144 -9.41 3.11 9.12
C VAL A 144 -9.24 3.77 7.76
N LEU A 145 -8.01 4.17 7.40
CA LEU A 145 -7.72 4.75 6.09
C LEU A 145 -7.95 3.77 4.94
N VAL A 146 -7.52 2.52 5.10
CA VAL A 146 -7.73 1.45 4.11
C VAL A 146 -9.22 1.17 3.93
N GLN A 147 -9.98 1.07 5.03
CA GLN A 147 -11.43 0.87 4.98
C GLN A 147 -12.13 2.07 4.33
N LYS A 148 -11.73 3.30 4.68
CA LYS A 148 -12.28 4.52 4.09
C LYS A 148 -12.05 4.56 2.58
N TYR A 149 -10.85 4.21 2.12
CA TYR A 149 -10.56 4.13 0.68
C TYR A 149 -11.35 2.99 0.02
N PHE A 150 -11.36 1.80 0.61
CA PHE A 150 -12.14 0.66 0.12
C PHE A 150 -13.62 1.02 -0.08
N ASN A 151 -14.23 1.71 0.89
CA ASN A 151 -15.63 2.12 0.81
C ASN A 151 -15.87 3.26 -0.20
N SER A 152 -14.82 3.96 -0.64
CA SER A 152 -14.90 5.03 -1.64
C SER A 152 -14.79 4.53 -3.09
N VAL A 153 -14.26 3.32 -3.30
CA VAL A 153 -14.19 2.72 -4.65
C VAL A 153 -15.57 2.25 -5.09
N ASP A 154 -15.80 2.14 -6.39
CA ASP A 154 -17.10 1.75 -6.95
C ASP A 154 -17.52 0.33 -6.52
N ALA A 155 -18.83 0.05 -6.56
CA ALA A 155 -19.38 -1.21 -6.08
C ALA A 155 -18.84 -2.45 -6.82
N ALA A 156 -18.50 -2.33 -8.12
CA ALA A 156 -17.94 -3.44 -8.87
C ALA A 156 -16.50 -3.75 -8.42
N SER A 157 -15.71 -2.70 -8.14
CA SER A 157 -14.40 -2.85 -7.50
C SER A 157 -14.52 -3.46 -6.10
N GLN A 158 -15.47 -3.02 -5.27
CA GLN A 158 -15.68 -3.58 -3.92
C GLN A 158 -15.99 -5.08 -3.96
N GLU A 159 -16.87 -5.51 -4.88
CA GLU A 159 -17.27 -6.92 -4.99
C GLU A 159 -16.09 -7.82 -5.42
N GLN A 160 -15.29 -7.38 -6.39
CA GLN A 160 -14.08 -8.11 -6.80
C GLN A 160 -13.08 -8.28 -5.65
N LEU A 161 -13.01 -7.29 -4.76
CA LEU A 161 -12.12 -7.33 -3.60
C LEU A 161 -12.67 -8.22 -2.48
N ARG A 162 -13.98 -8.20 -2.22
CA ARG A 162 -14.64 -9.07 -1.23
C ARG A 162 -14.49 -10.55 -1.56
N LEU A 163 -14.60 -10.91 -2.84
CA LEU A 163 -14.37 -12.29 -3.29
C LEU A 163 -12.92 -12.78 -3.05
N ARG A 164 -11.97 -11.86 -2.85
CA ARG A 164 -10.55 -12.19 -2.63
C ARG A 164 -10.10 -12.05 -1.18
N PHE A 165 -10.85 -11.32 -0.36
CA PHE A 165 -10.53 -11.10 1.06
C PHE A 165 -11.80 -11.21 1.88
N ASP A 166 -11.83 -12.16 2.83
CA ASP A 166 -12.84 -12.21 3.89
C ASP A 166 -12.75 -10.91 4.70
N PHE A 167 -13.67 -9.99 4.41
CA PHE A 167 -13.82 -8.71 5.08
C PHE A 167 -15.07 -8.71 5.94
#